data_AF-A0A0Q9JY67-F1
#
_entry.id   AF-A0A0Q9JY67-F1
#
_cell.length_a   1.000
_cell.length_b   1.000
_cell.length_c   1.000
_cell.angle_alpha   90.00
_cell.angle_beta   90.00
_cell.angle_gamma   90.00
#
_symmetry.space_group_name_H-M   'P 1'
#
loop_
_entity.id
_entity.type
_entity.pdbx_description
1 polymer ?
#
loop_
_entity_poly.entity_id
_entity_poly.type
_entity_poly.pdbx_seq_one_letter_code
_entity_poly.pdbx_strand_id
1 'polypeptide(L)' 'MTVHDLRHTAASLAVSAGANVKAVQRMLGHASAAMTLDTYSDLFDDDLDVVATRLGEAAVQAGVTLAV' A
#
# COMPACT_ATOMS: atom_id res chain seq x y z
N MET A 1 16.85 -18.40 -2.85
CA MET A 1 16.50 -17.49 -1.76
C MET A 1 17.65 -16.54 -1.50
N THR A 2 17.51 -15.33 -1.99
CA THR A 2 18.48 -14.24 -1.81
C THR A 2 17.94 -13.21 -0.82
N VAL A 3 18.79 -12.29 -0.37
CA VAL A 3 18.36 -11.13 0.45
C VAL A 3 17.29 -10.30 -0.27
N HIS A 4 17.26 -10.33 -1.60
CA HIS A 4 16.25 -9.65 -2.41
C HIS A 4 14.85 -10.25 -2.20
N ASP A 5 14.75 -11.58 -2.11
CA ASP A 5 13.47 -12.28 -1.90
C ASP A 5 12.87 -11.92 -0.53
N LEU A 6 13.72 -11.79 0.50
CA LEU A 6 13.29 -11.35 1.84
C LEU A 6 12.83 -9.89 1.86
N ARG A 7 13.52 -9.01 1.11
CA ARG A 7 13.07 -7.61 0.93
C ARG A 7 11.72 -7.55 0.24
N HIS A 8 11.49 -8.40 -0.76
CA HIS A 8 10.21 -8.48 -1.45
C HIS A 8 9.09 -8.94 -0.52
N THR A 9 9.30 -10.03 0.26
CA THR A 9 8.32 -10.47 1.26
C THR A 9 8.01 -9.41 2.31
N ALA A 10 9.02 -8.67 2.79
CA ALA A 10 8.81 -7.58 3.74
C ALA A 10 7.98 -6.43 3.13
N ALA A 11 8.24 -6.08 1.87
CA ALA A 11 7.44 -5.10 1.13
C ALA A 11 5.99 -5.58 0.97
N SER A 12 5.77 -6.82 0.53
CA SER A 12 4.43 -7.39 0.37
C SER A 12 3.65 -7.40 1.69
N LEU A 13 4.26 -7.82 2.80
CA LEU A 13 3.60 -7.82 4.11
C LEU A 13 3.23 -6.41 4.58
N ALA A 14 4.09 -5.43 4.34
CA ALA A 14 3.79 -4.04 4.71
C ALA A 14 2.61 -3.50 3.90
N VAL A 15 2.56 -3.78 2.59
CA VAL A 15 1.44 -3.35 1.73
C VAL A 15 0.15 -4.07 2.13
N SER A 16 0.18 -5.39 2.37
CA SER A 16 -1.00 -6.13 2.86
C SER A 16 -1.50 -5.64 4.22
N ALA A 17 -0.63 -5.07 5.06
CA ALA A 17 -1.03 -4.42 6.32
C ALA A 17 -1.66 -3.02 6.11
N GLY A 18 -1.72 -2.53 4.87
CA GLY A 18 -2.23 -1.20 4.50
C GLY A 18 -1.20 -0.08 4.61
N ALA A 19 0.10 -0.39 4.59
CA ALA A 19 1.13 0.63 4.60
C ALA A 19 1.18 1.38 3.26
N ASN A 20 1.17 2.72 3.31
CA ASN A 20 1.31 3.52 2.11
C ASN A 20 2.74 3.45 1.54
N VAL A 21 2.89 3.85 0.27
CA VAL A 21 4.18 3.87 -0.45
C VAL A 21 5.27 4.64 0.33
N LYS A 22 4.92 5.71 1.05
CA LYS A 22 5.85 6.49 1.88
C LYS A 22 6.38 5.71 3.09
N ALA A 23 5.54 4.92 3.73
CA ALA A 23 5.91 4.05 4.84
C ALA A 23 6.82 2.92 4.34
N VAL A 24 6.46 2.29 3.23
CA VAL A 24 7.27 1.25 2.58
C VAL A 24 8.62 1.81 2.11
N GLN A 25 8.64 3.01 1.52
CA GLN A 25 9.87 3.72 1.14
C GLN A 25 10.80 3.87 2.35
N ARG A 26 10.27 4.33 3.49
CA ARG A 26 11.07 4.56 4.71
C ARG A 26 11.55 3.25 5.33
N MET A 27 10.72 2.21 5.29
CA MET A 27 11.06 0.85 5.74
C MET A 27 12.21 0.26 4.92
N LEU A 28 12.20 0.45 3.60
CA LEU A 28 13.20 -0.10 2.68
C LEU A 28 14.46 0.78 2.55
N GLY A 29 14.43 2.00 3.10
CA GLY A 29 15.52 2.95 3.03
C GLY A 29 15.71 3.57 1.64
N HIS A 30 14.67 3.59 0.81
CA HIS A 30 14.75 4.17 -0.54
C HIS A 30 14.81 5.71 -0.46
N ALA A 31 15.65 6.30 -1.31
CA ALA A 31 15.85 7.74 -1.37
C ALA A 31 14.59 8.48 -1.87
N SER A 32 13.77 7.82 -2.69
CA SER A 32 12.54 8.38 -3.24
C SER A 32 11.42 7.33 -3.29
N ALA A 33 10.17 7.82 -3.23
CA ALA A 33 8.99 6.99 -3.43
C ALA A 33 8.94 6.41 -4.86
N ALA A 34 9.43 7.17 -5.86
CA ALA A 34 9.55 6.71 -7.24
C ALA A 34 10.36 5.42 -7.34
N MET A 35 11.54 5.35 -6.69
CA MET A 35 12.36 4.12 -6.66
C MET A 35 11.63 2.91 -6.06
N THR A 36 10.70 3.16 -5.12
CA THR A 36 9.88 2.11 -4.53
C THR A 36 8.79 1.67 -5.50
N LEU A 37 8.11 2.61 -6.15
CA LEU A 37 7.08 2.34 -7.15
C LEU A 37 7.66 1.66 -8.40
N ASP A 38 8.84 2.07 -8.87
CA ASP A 38 9.51 1.45 -10.03
C ASP A 38 9.83 -0.04 -9.79
N THR A 39 9.95 -0.45 -8.52
CA THR A 39 10.33 -1.82 -8.13
C THR A 39 9.16 -2.66 -7.63
N TYR A 40 8.14 -2.02 -7.05
CA TYR A 40 7.08 -2.68 -6.28
C TYR A 40 5.67 -2.17 -6.64
N SER A 41 5.49 -1.53 -7.80
CA SER A 41 4.18 -0.98 -8.23
C SER A 41 3.10 -2.05 -8.30
N ASP A 42 3.47 -3.27 -8.70
CA ASP A 42 2.61 -4.44 -8.78
C ASP A 42 1.94 -4.80 -7.45
N LEU A 43 2.59 -4.50 -6.32
CA LEU A 43 2.02 -4.71 -4.99
C LEU A 43 0.88 -3.72 -4.67
N PHE A 44 0.79 -2.59 -5.38
CA PHE A 44 -0.19 -1.53 -5.15
C PHE A 44 -1.31 -1.48 -6.20
N ASP A 45 -1.28 -2.34 -7.23
CA ASP A 45 -2.30 -2.33 -8.29
C ASP A 45 -3.69 -2.79 -7.79
N ASP A 46 -3.73 -3.75 -6.87
CA ASP A 46 -4.98 -4.26 -6.28
C ASP A 46 -5.50 -3.40 -5.11
N ASP A 47 -4.74 -2.38 -4.68
CA ASP A 47 -5.11 -1.54 -3.53
C ASP A 47 -6.29 -0.62 -3.83
N LEU A 48 -6.57 -0.29 -5.10
CA LEU A 48 -7.64 0.68 -5.42
C LEU A 48 -9.03 0.20 -4.99
N ASP A 49 -9.36 -1.08 -5.19
CA ASP A 49 -10.64 -1.67 -4.78
C ASP A 49 -10.74 -1.79 -3.26
N VAL A 50 -9.63 -2.13 -2.61
CA VAL A 50 -9.52 -2.18 -1.15
C VAL A 50 -9.67 -0.79 -0.55
N VAL A 51 -9.03 0.22 -1.14
CA VAL A 51 -9.13 1.63 -0.73
C VAL A 51 -10.55 2.14 -0.93
N ALA A 52 -11.21 1.84 -2.05
CA ALA A 52 -12.59 2.21 -2.30
C ALA A 52 -13.54 1.61 -1.26
N THR A 53 -13.35 0.32 -0.93
CA THR A 53 -14.12 -0.37 0.12
C THR A 53 -13.93 0.29 1.49
N ARG A 54 -12.67 0.49 1.91
CA ARG A 54 -12.34 1.10 3.21
C ARG A 54 -12.81 2.54 3.31
N LEU A 55 -12.78 3.29 2.21
CA LEU A 55 -13.30 4.65 2.15
C LEU A 55 -14.83 4.66 2.30
N GLY A 56 -15.53 3.72 1.66
CA GLY A 56 -16.96 3.52 1.83
C GLY A 56 -17.33 3.19 3.28
N GLU A 57 -16.62 2.25 3.91
CA GLU A 57 -16.80 1.91 5.32
C GLU A 57 -16.55 3.12 6.24
N ALA A 58 -15.47 3.86 6.02
CA ALA A 58 -15.13 5.04 6.81
C ALA A 58 -16.17 6.17 6.62
N ALA A 59 -16.69 6.37 5.41
CA ALA A 59 -17.74 7.35 5.13
C ALA A 59 -19.05 7.01 5.86
N VAL A 60 -19.43 5.72 5.88
CA VAL A 60 -20.58 5.22 6.64
C VAL A 60 -20.38 5.45 8.15
N GLN A 61 -19.20 5.13 8.69
CA GLN A 61 -18.87 5.36 10.10
C GLN A 61 -18.89 6.86 10.47
N ALA A 62 -18.48 7.72 9.54
CA ALA A 62 -18.46 9.18 9.73
C ALA A 62 -19.84 9.84 9.52
N GLY A 63 -20.88 9.08 9.16
CA GLY A 63 -22.22 9.62 8.88
C GLY A 63 -22.31 10.43 7.58
N VAL A 64 -21.32 10.32 6.70
CA VAL A 64 -21.32 10.94 5.37
C VAL A 64 -21.96 9.94 4.41
N THR A 65 -23.28 9.99 4.25
CA THR A 65 -23.96 9.21 3.20
C THR A 65 -23.50 9.69 1.83
N LEU A 66 -22.61 8.93 1.18
CA LEU A 66 -22.44 9.00 -0.26
C LEU A 66 -23.71 8.42 -0.89
N ALA A 67 -24.60 9.30 -1.33
CA ALA A 67 -25.64 8.94 -2.28
C ALA A 67 -24.96 8.66 -3.62
N VAL A 68 -24.63 7.39 -3.87
CA VAL A 68 -24.32 6.87 -5.21
C VAL A 68 -25.47 5.97 -5.62
#